data_AF-A0A928PMI3-F1
#
_entry.id   AF-A0A928PMI3-F1
#
_cell.length_a   1.000
_cell.length_b   1.000
_cell.length_c   1.000
_cell.angle_alpha   90.00
_cell.angle_beta   90.00
_cell.angle_gamma   90.00
#
_symmetry.space_group_name_H-M   'P 1'
#
loop_
_entity.id
_entity.type
_entity.pdbx_description
1 polymer ?
#
loop_
_entity_poly.entity_id
_entity_poly.type
_entity_poly.pdbx_seq_one_letter_code
_entity_poly.pdbx_strand_id
1 'polypeptide(L)' 'MKVFLLITGILFSAVFVICLFFGALNMHAFRNLYDGTPSHYRRLRKRAKTFFCTSAAAAVIGTVCIVISRI' A
#
# COMPACT_ATOMS: atom_id res chain seq x y z
N MET A 1 9.06 -9.33 -24.14
CA MET A 1 8.11 -9.49 -23.01
C MET A 1 8.74 -9.22 -21.64
N LYS A 2 10.00 -9.61 -21.37
CA LYS A 2 10.68 -9.39 -20.08
C LYS A 2 10.70 -7.90 -19.62
N VAL A 3 10.98 -6.96 -20.53
CA VAL A 3 10.99 -5.52 -20.22
C VAL A 3 9.64 -5.00 -19.69
N PHE A 4 8.53 -5.49 -20.24
CA PHE A 4 7.19 -5.09 -19.81
C PHE A 4 6.87 -5.55 -18.38
N LEU A 5 7.25 -6.78 -18.02
CA LEU A 5 7.12 -7.32 -16.66
C LEU A 5 7.98 -6.53 -15.66
N LEU A 6 9.16 -6.09 -16.08
CA LEU A 6 10.08 -5.32 -15.24
C LEU A 6 9.54 -3.91 -14.96
N ILE A 7 9.00 -3.23 -15.97
CA ILE A 7 8.32 -1.93 -15.80
C ILE A 7 7.09 -2.09 -14.88
N THR A 8 6.31 -3.15 -15.07
CA THR A 8 5.13 -3.43 -14.24
C THR A 8 5.53 -3.65 -12.78
N GLY A 9 6.58 -4.42 -12.51
CA GLY A 9 7.11 -4.63 -11.16
C GLY A 9 7.58 -3.34 -10.47
N ILE A 10 8.24 -2.44 -11.21
CA ILE A 10 8.66 -1.13 -10.69
C ILE A 10 7.45 -0.25 -10.38
N LEU A 11 6.46 -0.19 -11.28
CA LEU A 11 5.23 0.57 -11.05
C LEU A 11 4.47 0.06 -9.82
N PHE A 12 4.33 -1.25 -9.66
CA PHE A 12 3.70 -1.86 -8.49
C PHE A 12 4.47 -1.55 -7.20
N SER A 13 5.81 -1.50 -7.25
CA SER A 13 6.65 -1.11 -6.12
C SER A 13 6.48 0.37 -5.75
N ALA A 14 6.34 1.27 -6.73
CA ALA A 14 6.06 2.68 -6.48
C ALA A 14 4.68 2.87 -5.83
N VAL A 15 3.64 2.19 -6.36
CA VAL A 15 2.29 2.21 -5.78
C VAL A 15 2.29 1.64 -4.35
N PHE A 16 3.08 0.60 -4.09
CA PHE A 16 3.26 0.04 -2.75
C PHE A 16 3.81 1.08 -1.75
N VAL A 17 4.87 1.79 -2.12
CA VAL A 17 5.47 2.85 -1.27
C VAL A 17 4.48 3.97 -0.98
N ILE A 18 3.73 4.41 -2.00
CA ILE A 18 2.70 5.45 -1.83
C ILE A 18 1.60 4.97 -0.90
N CYS A 19 1.10 3.74 -1.06
CA CYS A 19 0.07 3.18 -0.19
C CYS A 19 0.53 3.05 1.27
N LEU A 20 1.79 2.64 1.49
CA LEU A 20 2.37 2.59 2.83
C LEU A 20 2.50 3.99 3.45
N PHE A 21 2.94 4.97 2.67
CA PHE A 21 3.08 6.35 3.13
C PHE A 21 1.72 6.95 3.54
N PHE A 22 0.69 6.80 2.71
CA PHE A 22 -0.68 7.22 3.06
C PHE A 22 -1.28 6.42 4.22
N GLY A 23 -0.97 5.13 4.34
CA GLY A 23 -1.36 4.31 5.48
C GLY A 23 -0.75 4.81 6.79
N ALA A 24 0.55 5.12 6.78
CA ALA A 24 1.28 5.68 7.91
C ALA A 24 0.77 7.09 8.28
N LEU A 25 0.55 7.97 7.29
CA LEU A 25 -0.04 9.29 7.50
C LEU A 25 -1.43 9.22 8.13
N ASN A 26 -2.29 8.29 7.69
CA ASN A 26 -3.61 8.09 8.31
C ASN A 26 -3.50 7.65 9.78
N MET A 27 -2.55 6.79 10.11
CA MET A 27 -2.33 6.33 11.49
C MET A 27 -1.70 7.43 12.36
N HIS A 28 -0.79 8.23 11.80
CA HIS A 28 -0.18 9.36 12.50
C HIS A 28 -1.18 10.49 12.74
N ALA A 29 -1.95 10.85 11.71
CA ALA A 29 -3.04 11.81 11.83
C ALA A 29 -4.10 11.32 12.82
N PHE A 30 -4.43 10.03 12.84
CA PHE A 30 -5.31 9.47 13.86
C PHE A 30 -4.76 9.66 15.28
N ARG A 31 -3.47 9.34 15.50
CA ARG A 31 -2.85 9.44 16.83
C ARG A 31 -2.73 10.88 17.36
N ASN A 32 -2.57 11.86 16.47
CA ASN A 32 -2.29 13.25 16.85
C ASN A 32 -3.46 14.23 16.66
N LEU A 33 -4.45 13.94 15.80
CA LEU A 33 -5.57 14.87 15.50
C LEU A 33 -6.93 14.41 16.03
N TYR A 34 -7.12 13.13 16.35
CA TYR A 34 -8.43 12.60 16.77
C TYR A 34 -8.39 12.14 18.24
N ASP A 35 -8.71 13.05 19.16
CA ASP A 35 -8.86 12.83 20.60
C ASP A 35 -10.13 12.02 20.98
N GLY A 36 -10.39 10.89 20.31
CA GLY A 36 -11.21 9.84 20.91
C GLY A 36 -12.68 9.73 20.48
N THR A 37 -13.09 10.23 19.31
CA THR A 37 -14.41 9.85 18.75
C THR A 37 -14.35 8.47 18.06
N PRO A 38 -15.02 7.43 18.60
CA PRO A 38 -14.90 6.04 18.10
C PRO A 38 -15.47 5.82 16.70
N SER A 39 -16.35 6.72 16.24
CA SER A 39 -16.95 6.71 14.90
C SER A 39 -15.95 7.09 13.80
N HIS A 40 -15.06 8.06 14.07
CA HIS A 40 -13.99 8.46 13.15
C HIS A 40 -12.86 7.44 13.13
N TYR A 41 -12.55 6.84 14.28
CA TYR A 41 -11.58 5.74 14.38
C TYR A 41 -11.92 4.57 13.45
N ARG A 42 -13.16 4.08 13.45
CA ARG A 42 -13.54 2.96 12.58
C ARG A 42 -13.39 3.29 11.10
N ARG A 43 -13.73 4.52 10.69
CA ARG A 43 -13.62 4.95 9.28
C ARG A 43 -12.15 5.09 8.86
N LEU A 44 -11.32 5.73 9.67
CA LEU A 44 -9.88 5.90 9.40
C LEU A 44 -9.14 4.55 9.43
N ARG A 45 -9.41 3.71 10.42
CA ARG A 45 -8.85 2.36 10.50
C ARG A 45 -9.27 1.49 9.31
N LYS A 46 -10.53 1.59 8.86
CA LYS A 46 -10.99 0.88 7.66
C LYS A 46 -10.22 1.33 6.42
N ARG A 47 -10.04 2.64 6.23
CA ARG A 47 -9.23 3.20 5.13
C ARG A 47 -7.77 2.74 5.20
N ALA A 48 -7.13 2.87 6.36
CA ALA A 48 -5.75 2.41 6.56
C ALA A 48 -5.61 0.91 6.26
N LYS A 49 -6.53 0.08 6.78
CA LYS A 49 -6.54 -1.37 6.49
C LYS A 49 -6.68 -1.64 5.00
N THR A 50 -7.55 -0.92 4.29
CA THR A 50 -7.67 -1.04 2.83
C THR A 50 -6.34 -0.71 2.16
N PHE A 51 -5.69 0.41 2.49
CA PHE A 51 -4.38 0.76 1.92
C PHE A 51 -3.32 -0.30 2.20
N PHE A 52 -3.26 -0.84 3.42
CA PHE A 52 -2.33 -1.91 3.76
C PHE A 52 -2.61 -3.20 2.97
N CYS A 53 -3.86 -3.63 2.87
CA CYS A 53 -4.23 -4.81 2.07
C CYS A 53 -3.91 -4.64 0.58
N THR A 54 -4.25 -3.48 0.00
CA THR A 54 -3.95 -3.19 -1.40
C THR A 54 -2.44 -3.13 -1.64
N SER A 55 -1.68 -2.55 -0.70
CA SER A 55 -0.22 -2.52 -0.77
C SER A 55 0.38 -3.93 -0.71
N ALA A 56 -0.09 -4.80 0.18
CA ALA A 56 0.39 -6.17 0.29
C ALA A 56 0.13 -6.96 -1.01
N ALA A 57 -1.08 -6.84 -1.58
CA ALA A 57 -1.40 -7.46 -2.87
C ALA A 57 -0.50 -6.91 -3.99
N ALA A 58 -0.28 -5.59 -4.02
CA ALA A 58 0.60 -4.94 -4.99
C ALA A 58 2.06 -5.42 -4.88
N ALA A 59 2.57 -5.63 -3.65
CA ALA A 59 3.91 -6.14 -3.41
C ALA A 59 4.07 -7.59 -3.90
N VAL A 60 3.08 -8.45 -3.65
CA VAL A 60 3.08 -9.84 -4.12
C VAL A 60 3.07 -9.89 -5.65
N ILE A 61 2.17 -9.14 -6.30
CA ILE A 61 2.09 -9.08 -7.77
C ILE A 61 3.38 -8.53 -8.36
N GLY A 62 3.91 -7.43 -7.81
CA GLY A 62 5.16 -6.83 -8.25
C GLY A 62 6.35 -7.79 -8.14
N THR A 63 6.44 -8.52 -7.02
CA THR A 63 7.51 -9.51 -6.78
C THR A 63 7.41 -10.67 -7.77
N VAL A 64 6.21 -11.21 -8.01
CA VAL A 64 5.97 -12.26 -9.00
C VAL A 64 6.36 -11.80 -10.40
N CYS A 65 6.00 -10.58 -10.80
CA CYS A 65 6.40 -10.01 -12.09
C CYS A 65 7.93 -9.88 -12.23
N ILE A 66 8.62 -9.45 -11.18
CA ILE A 66 10.09 -9.31 -11.19
C ILE A 66 10.76 -10.69 -11.28
N VAL A 67 10.30 -11.66 -10.48
CA VAL A 67 10.85 -13.03 -10.48
C VAL A 67 10.67 -13.69 -11.85
N ILE A 68 9.47 -13.62 -12.44
CA ILE A 68 9.20 -14.17 -13.78
C ILE A 68 10.06 -13.45 -14.84
N SER A 69 10.29 -12.14 -14.71
CA SER A 69 11.17 -11.42 -15.64
C SER A 69 12.64 -11.84 -15.57
N ARG A 70 13.07 -12.44 -14.45
CA ARG A 70 14.46 -12.87 -14.22
C ARG A 70 14.73 -14.31 -14.65
N ILE A 71 13.68 -15.11 -14.84
CA ILE A 71 13.71 -16.43 -15.48
C ILE A 71 13.69 -16.22 -17.00
#